data_AF-A0A645G0L5-F1
#
_entry.id   AF-A0A645G0L5-F1
#
_cell.length_a   1.000
_cell.length_b   1.000
_cell.length_c   1.000
_cell.angle_alpha   90.00
_cell.angle_beta   90.00
_cell.angle_gamma   90.00
#
_symmetry.space_group_name_H-M   'P 1'
#
loop_
_entity.id
_entity.type
_entity.pdbx_description
1 polymer ?
#
loop_
_entity_poly.entity_id
_entity_poly.type
_entity_poly.pdbx_seq_one_letter_code
_entity_poly.pdbx_strand_id
1 'polypeptide(L)'
;MAYYKNGLPYTGPKMSKQWYEDNGYATKAPEAAPEIRRYDQLKIIRALGEGWTAKRAELEAAGLLDKFLVASHLSTADEDFAAVLKTLTDDERALLDGKCRREEME
;
A
#
# COMPACT_ATOMS: atom_id res chain seq x y z
N MET A 1 13.81 -20.04 -18.62
CA MET A 1 12.44 -19.91 -18.08
C MET A 1 12.50 -20.37 -16.64
N ALA A 2 12.32 -19.46 -15.69
CA ALA A 2 12.18 -19.83 -14.28
C ALA A 2 10.74 -20.25 -14.01
N TYR A 3 10.57 -21.24 -13.14
CA TYR A 3 9.27 -21.75 -12.71
C TYR A 3 9.12 -21.47 -11.22
N TYR A 4 7.95 -21.03 -10.78
CA TYR A 4 7.66 -20.60 -9.43
C TYR A 4 6.50 -21.38 -8.85
N LYS A 5 6.57 -21.73 -7.57
CA LYS A 5 5.46 -22.30 -6.80
C LYS A 5 5.47 -21.67 -5.41
N ASN A 6 4.31 -21.18 -4.95
CA ASN A 6 4.16 -20.54 -3.65
C ASN A 6 5.19 -19.42 -3.36
N GLY A 7 5.47 -18.55 -4.33
CA GLY A 7 6.45 -17.47 -4.11
C GLY A 7 7.91 -17.83 -4.40
N LEU A 8 8.24 -19.12 -4.51
CA LEU A 8 9.64 -19.56 -4.55
C LEU A 8 10.04 -20.06 -5.94
N PRO A 9 11.23 -19.69 -6.45
CA PRO A 9 11.75 -20.23 -7.69
C PRO A 9 12.14 -21.70 -7.53
N TYR A 10 11.88 -22.50 -8.56
CA TYR A 10 12.32 -23.88 -8.62
C TYR A 10 13.84 -23.97 -8.80
N THR A 11 14.52 -24.65 -7.87
CA THR A 11 15.98 -24.78 -7.84
C THR A 11 16.48 -26.20 -8.17
N GLY A 12 15.57 -27.13 -8.48
CA GLY A 12 15.89 -28.53 -8.80
C GLY A 12 16.34 -28.76 -10.25
N PRO A 13 16.53 -30.03 -10.65
CA PRO A 13 16.89 -30.39 -12.03
C PRO A 13 15.81 -29.95 -13.02
N LYS A 14 16.22 -29.48 -14.20
CA LYS A 14 15.29 -28.99 -15.22
C LYS A 14 14.31 -30.08 -15.66
N MET A 15 13.02 -29.84 -15.51
CA MET A 15 11.95 -30.76 -15.88
C MET A 15 11.28 -30.36 -17.20
N SER A 16 10.41 -31.24 -17.70
CA SER A 16 9.54 -30.93 -18.85
C SER A 16 8.49 -29.89 -18.47
N LYS A 17 7.97 -29.17 -19.47
CA LYS A 17 6.89 -28.18 -19.27
C LYS A 17 5.65 -28.80 -18.61
N GLN A 18 5.25 -29.99 -19.07
CA GLN A 18 4.10 -30.73 -18.53
C GLN A 18 4.26 -31.04 -17.04
N TRP A 19 5.46 -31.46 -16.61
CA TRP A 19 5.73 -31.73 -15.20
C TRP A 19 5.54 -30.49 -14.32
N TYR A 20 5.99 -29.32 -14.78
CA TYR A 20 5.80 -28.06 -14.07
C TYR A 20 4.32 -27.70 -13.93
N GLU A 21 3.53 -27.85 -15.00
CA GLU A 21 2.08 -27.58 -15.00
C GLU A 21 1.33 -28.54 -14.06
N ASP A 22 1.61 -29.84 -14.14
CA ASP A 22 0.97 -30.87 -13.31
C ASP A 22 1.31 -30.69 -11.80
N ASN A 23 2.45 -30.08 -11.49
CA ASN A 23 2.90 -29.80 -10.12
C ASN A 23 2.57 -28.38 -9.64
N GLY A 24 1.82 -27.59 -10.42
CA GLY A 24 1.36 -26.26 -10.03
C GLY A 24 2.44 -25.19 -10.05
N TYR A 25 3.46 -25.34 -10.88
CA TYR A 25 4.47 -24.31 -11.12
C TYR A 25 4.04 -23.39 -12.26
N ALA A 26 4.22 -22.08 -12.06
CA ALA A 26 3.95 -21.05 -13.05
C ALA A 26 5.26 -20.42 -13.56
N THR A 27 5.28 -19.95 -14.80
CA THR A 27 6.45 -19.25 -15.35
C THR A 27 6.53 -17.78 -14.99
N LYS A 28 5.45 -17.23 -14.40
CA LYS A 28 5.44 -15.87 -13.87
C LYS A 28 5.88 -15.92 -12.42
N ALA A 29 6.83 -15.07 -12.06
CA ALA A 29 7.05 -14.73 -10.66
C ALA A 29 5.72 -14.20 -10.12
N PRO A 30 5.30 -14.60 -8.91
CA PRO A 30 4.13 -13.98 -8.30
C PRO A 30 4.41 -12.47 -8.18
N GLU A 31 3.46 -11.65 -8.62
CA GLU A 31 3.50 -10.22 -8.33
C GLU A 31 3.57 -10.10 -6.81
N ALA A 32 4.61 -9.40 -6.33
CA ALA A 32 4.73 -9.13 -4.90
C ALA A 32 3.42 -8.52 -4.41
N ALA A 33 2.90 -9.05 -3.29
CA ALA A 33 1.69 -8.49 -2.70
C ALA A 33 1.88 -6.97 -2.52
N PRO A 34 0.85 -6.15 -2.82
CA PRO A 34 0.97 -4.71 -2.70
C PRO A 34 1.38 -4.36 -1.27
N GLU A 35 2.44 -3.56 -1.14
CA GLU A 35 2.96 -3.12 0.15
C GLU A 35 1.87 -2.36 0.90
N ILE A 36 1.36 -2.94 1.99
CA ILE A 36 0.37 -2.26 2.84
C ILE A 36 1.12 -1.24 3.68
N ARG A 37 0.95 0.04 3.35
CA ARG A 37 1.50 1.16 4.10
C ARG A 37 0.49 1.68 5.11
N ARG A 38 0.96 1.94 6.33
CA ARG A 38 0.20 2.60 7.40
C ARG A 38 0.79 3.97 7.68
N TYR A 39 -0.06 5.00 7.73
CA TYR A 39 0.31 6.37 8.01
C TYR A 39 -0.31 6.83 9.32
N ASP A 40 0.46 7.52 10.15
CA ASP A 40 -0.05 8.12 11.37
C ASP A 40 -0.84 9.40 11.05
N GLN A 41 -2.08 9.46 11.55
CA GLN A 41 -3.00 10.57 11.30
C GLN A 41 -2.43 11.92 11.76
N LEU A 42 -1.80 11.98 12.94
CA LEU A 42 -1.20 13.20 13.47
C LEU A 42 0.03 13.61 12.67
N LYS A 43 0.80 12.63 12.19
CA LYS A 43 1.94 12.92 11.31
C LYS A 43 1.47 13.50 9.97
N ILE A 44 0.37 13.00 9.40
CA ILE A 44 -0.24 13.56 8.18
C ILE A 44 -0.67 15.01 8.41
N ILE A 45 -1.41 15.30 9.49
CA ILE A 45 -1.85 16.66 9.81
C ILE A 45 -0.63 17.60 9.96
N ARG A 46 0.41 17.17 10.67
CA ARG A 46 1.65 17.95 10.85
C ARG A 46 2.42 18.15 9.55
N ALA A 47 2.46 17.12 8.70
CA ALA A 47 3.11 17.14 7.40
C ALA A 47 2.44 18.16 6.46
N LEU A 48 1.12 18.21 6.45
CA LEU A 48 0.34 19.11 5.61
C LEU A 48 0.38 20.55 6.13
N GLY A 49 0.57 20.76 7.43
CA GLY A 49 0.75 22.10 8.01
C GLY A 49 -0.42 23.04 7.67
N GLU A 50 -0.13 24.15 6.99
CA GLU A 50 -1.15 25.11 6.53
C GLU A 50 -2.10 24.51 5.48
N GLY A 51 -1.62 23.57 4.66
CA GLY A 51 -2.41 22.85 3.65
C GLY A 51 -3.47 21.92 4.27
N TRP A 52 -3.37 21.61 5.56
CA TRP A 52 -4.36 20.80 6.27
C TRP A 52 -5.76 21.44 6.25
N THR A 53 -5.86 22.77 6.33
CA THR A 53 -7.17 23.45 6.35
C THR A 53 -7.94 23.22 5.04
N ALA A 54 -7.24 23.30 3.91
CA ALA A 54 -7.83 23.01 2.60
C ALA A 54 -8.19 21.52 2.47
N LYS A 55 -7.29 20.62 2.89
CA LYS A 55 -7.55 19.18 2.85
C LYS A 55 -8.67 18.74 3.76
N ARG A 56 -8.81 19.35 4.94
CA ARG A 56 -9.94 19.12 5.83
C ARG A 56 -11.26 19.42 5.14
N ALA A 57 -11.37 20.54 4.43
CA ALA A 57 -12.59 20.90 3.71
C ALA A 57 -12.90 19.92 2.56
N GLU A 58 -11.87 19.43 1.85
CA GLU A 58 -12.04 18.38 0.83
C GLU A 58 -12.53 17.06 1.44
N LEU A 59 -11.96 16.65 2.58
CA LEU A 59 -12.37 15.46 3.31
C LEU A 59 -13.80 15.57 3.84
N GLU A 60 -14.21 16.75 4.27
CA GLU A 60 -15.56 17.03 4.73
C GLU A 60 -16.56 16.95 3.58
N ALA A 61 -16.25 17.56 2.43
CA ALA A 61 -17.07 17.47 1.22
C ALA A 61 -17.19 16.03 0.69
N ALA A 62 -16.15 15.20 0.88
CA ALA A 62 -16.16 13.79 0.53
C ALA A 62 -16.85 12.88 1.57
N GLY A 63 -17.26 13.41 2.73
CA GLY A 63 -17.81 12.61 3.83
C GLY A 63 -16.80 11.68 4.52
N LEU A 64 -15.51 11.94 4.35
CA LEU A 64 -14.40 11.13 4.87
C LEU A 64 -13.76 11.75 6.13
N LEU A 65 -14.12 12.98 6.48
CA LEU A 65 -13.50 13.71 7.60
C LEU A 65 -13.69 12.98 8.94
N ASP A 66 -14.91 12.59 9.30
CA ASP A 66 -15.16 11.88 10.57
C ASP A 66 -14.37 10.57 10.66
N LYS A 67 -14.35 9.80 9.56
CA LYS A 67 -13.58 8.55 9.47
C LYS A 67 -12.09 8.81 9.66
N PHE A 68 -11.55 9.84 9.02
CA PHE A 68 -10.16 10.26 9.19
C PHE A 68 -9.87 10.71 10.63
N LEU A 69 -10.80 11.43 11.28
CA LEU A 69 -10.62 11.97 12.62
C LEU A 69 -10.64 10.91 13.72
N VAL A 70 -11.43 9.85 13.57
CA VAL A 70 -11.50 8.75 14.54
C VAL A 70 -10.44 7.67 14.33
N ALA A 71 -9.81 7.64 13.16
CA ALA A 71 -8.79 6.64 12.82
C ALA A 71 -7.43 6.97 13.46
N SER A 72 -6.92 6.07 14.30
CA SER A 72 -5.58 6.23 14.90
C SER A 72 -4.45 6.10 13.89
N HIS A 73 -4.69 5.41 12.77
CA HIS A 73 -3.78 5.26 11.64
C HIS A 73 -4.57 4.95 10.37
N LEU A 74 -3.96 5.24 9.21
CA LEU A 74 -4.58 5.17 7.90
C LEU A 74 -3.82 4.14 7.06
N SER A 75 -4.51 3.13 6.54
CA SER A 75 -3.89 2.06 5.77
C SER A 75 -4.20 2.19 4.28
N THR A 76 -3.22 1.95 3.43
CA THR A 76 -3.43 1.81 1.98
C THR A 76 -4.30 0.61 1.60
N ALA A 77 -4.47 -0.36 2.49
CA ALA A 77 -5.39 -1.49 2.32
C ALA A 77 -6.85 -1.14 2.66
N ASP A 78 -7.12 0.02 3.25
CA ASP A 78 -8.46 0.48 3.58
C ASP A 78 -9.03 1.28 2.41
N GLU A 79 -10.18 0.89 1.88
CA GLU A 79 -10.78 1.49 0.69
C GLU A 79 -11.17 2.96 0.89
N ASP A 80 -11.68 3.30 2.09
CA ASP A 80 -12.07 4.67 2.43
C ASP A 80 -10.83 5.56 2.54
N PHE A 81 -9.73 5.05 3.09
CA PHE A 81 -8.49 5.81 3.24
C PHE A 81 -7.60 5.81 2.00
N ALA A 82 -7.71 4.80 1.15
CA ALA A 82 -7.15 4.85 -0.20
C ALA A 82 -7.76 6.01 -0.99
N ALA A 83 -9.04 6.36 -0.75
CA ALA A 83 -9.65 7.55 -1.34
C ALA A 83 -9.05 8.86 -0.80
N VAL A 84 -8.80 8.94 0.52
CA VAL A 84 -8.09 10.08 1.13
C VAL A 84 -6.67 10.23 0.57
N LEU A 85 -5.93 9.12 0.42
CA LEU A 85 -4.59 9.19 -0.15
C LEU A 85 -4.63 9.60 -1.63
N LYS A 86 -5.71 9.31 -2.37
CA LYS A 86 -5.92 9.74 -3.78
C LYS A 86 -6.19 11.23 -3.93
N THR A 87 -6.66 11.93 -2.89
CA THR A 87 -6.84 13.38 -2.96
C THR A 87 -5.55 14.16 -2.72
N LEU A 88 -4.48 13.49 -2.26
CA LEU A 88 -3.17 14.09 -2.05
C LEU A 88 -2.38 14.17 -3.36
N THR A 89 -1.59 15.23 -3.51
CA THR A 89 -0.66 15.39 -4.63
C THR A 89 0.52 14.41 -4.51
N ASP A 90 1.27 14.21 -5.60
CA ASP A 90 2.45 13.35 -5.59
C ASP A 90 3.53 13.85 -4.60
N ASP A 91 3.68 15.17 -4.46
CA ASP A 91 4.61 15.78 -3.50
C ASP A 91 4.19 15.53 -2.05
N GLU A 92 2.89 15.64 -1.74
CA GLU A 92 2.34 15.34 -0.42
C GLU A 92 2.52 13.85 -0.10
N ARG A 93 2.25 12.96 -1.05
CA ARG A 93 2.47 11.52 -0.90
C ARG A 93 3.92 11.16 -0.64
N ALA A 94 4.86 11.76 -1.38
CA ALA A 94 6.29 11.55 -1.17
C ALA A 94 6.72 12.01 0.23
N LEU A 95 6.18 13.14 0.71
CA LEU A 95 6.41 13.64 2.06
C LEU A 95 5.82 12.71 3.14
N LEU A 96 4.63 12.14 2.90
CA LEU A 96 4.03 11.14 3.79
C LEU A 96 4.83 9.85 3.82
N ASP A 97 5.34 9.39 2.68
CA ASP A 97 6.17 8.18 2.60
C ASP A 97 7.48 8.32 3.37
N GLY A 98 8.11 9.50 3.35
CA GLY A 98 9.38 9.74 4.04
C GLY A 98 9.26 10.04 5.54
N LYS A 99 8.13 10.61 6.00
CA LYS A 99 8.00 11.12 7.38
C LYS A 99 6.84 10.55 8.19
N CYS A 100 5.82 10.01 7.52
CA CYS A 100 4.54 9.67 8.15
C CYS A 100 4.25 8.16 8.16
N ARG A 101 4.99 7.38 7.36
CA ARG A 101 4.91 5.92 7.40
C ARG A 101 5.20 5.46 8.83
N ARG A 102 4.32 4.63 9.38
CA ARG A 102 4.62 3.89 10.61
C ARG A 102 5.70 2.89 10.22
N GLU A 103 6.86 2.96 10.88
CA GLU A 103 7.84 1.88 10.78
C GLU A 103 7.16 0.63 11.34
N GLU A 104 6.60 -0.20 10.46
CA GLU A 104 6.32 -1.58 10.80
C GLU A 104 7.69 -2.27 10.83
N MET A 105 8.44 -2.03 11.92
CA MET A 105 9.42 -3.01 12.36
C MET A 105 8.64 -4.20 12.86
N GLU A 106 8.51 -5.23 12.02
CA GLU A 106 8.52 -6.63 12.43
C GLU A 106 9.03 -7.49 11.27
#